data_AF-A0A836AH18-F1
#
_entry.id   AF-A0A836AH18-F1
#
_cell.length_a   1.000
_cell.length_b   1.000
_cell.length_c   1.000
_cell.angle_alpha   90.00
_cell.angle_beta   90.00
_cell.angle_gamma   90.00
#
_symmetry.space_group_name_H-M   'P 1'
#
loop_
_entity.id
_entity.type
_entity.pdbx_description
1 polymer ?
#
loop_
_entity_poly.entity_id
_entity_poly.type
_entity_poly.pdbx_seq_one_letter_code
_entity_poly.pdbx_strand_id
1 'polypeptide(L)'
;MTDPNTKRSRGFGFVTYATVEEVDAAMNARPHEVDRRVVEPKQGVSREDSQRPGALLTVKKIFAGGIKEDTKERHLGDYFENNGKKVWEN
;
A
#
# COMPACT_ATOMS: atom_id res chain seq x y z
N MET A 1 -0.86 -10.00 15.44
CA MET A 1 0.04 -11.17 15.38
C MET A 1 0.95 -11.17 16.59
N THR A 2 1.30 -12.36 17.07
CA THR A 2 1.93 -12.52 18.38
C THR A 2 3.12 -13.46 18.24
N ASP A 3 4.19 -13.19 18.98
CA ASP A 3 5.33 -14.10 19.08
C ASP A 3 4.88 -15.44 19.71
N PRO A 4 5.17 -16.59 19.08
CA PRO A 4 4.65 -17.87 19.52
C PRO A 4 5.17 -18.31 20.89
N ASN A 5 6.37 -17.84 21.29
CA ASN A 5 7.04 -18.25 22.52
C ASN A 5 6.66 -17.32 23.69
N THR A 6 6.82 -16.01 23.49
CA THR A 6 6.63 -14.99 24.53
C THR A 6 5.18 -14.50 24.64
N LYS A 7 4.32 -14.85 23.67
CA LYS A 7 2.95 -14.37 23.55
C LYS A 7 2.83 -12.83 23.51
N ARG A 8 3.92 -12.10 23.22
CA ARG A 8 3.90 -10.65 23.05
C ARG A 8 3.50 -10.25 21.64
N SER A 9 2.78 -9.14 21.52
CA SER A 9 2.40 -8.56 20.22
C SER A 9 3.65 -8.22 19.42
N ARG A 10 3.62 -8.52 18.11
CA ARG A 10 4.68 -8.14 17.17
C ARG A 10 4.50 -6.74 16.60
N GLY A 11 3.48 -5.99 17.06
CA GLY A 11 3.23 -4.62 16.61
C GLY A 11 2.55 -4.50 15.24
N PHE A 12 2.02 -5.61 14.70
CA PHE A 12 1.26 -5.61 13.46
C PHE A 12 0.20 -6.73 13.44
N GLY A 13 -0.74 -6.62 12.50
CA GLY A 13 -1.79 -7.59 12.25
C GLY A 13 -2.38 -7.40 10.87
N PHE A 14 -3.36 -8.23 10.54
CA PHE A 14 -4.11 -8.15 9.29
C PHE A 14 -5.60 -8.07 9.62
N VAL A 15 -6.32 -7.30 8.81
CA VAL A 15 -7.78 -7.22 8.82
C VAL A 15 -8.24 -7.59 7.42
N THR A 16 -9.22 -8.47 7.34
CA THR A 16 -9.84 -8.88 6.08
C THR A 16 -11.25 -8.32 6.04
N TYR A 17 -11.53 -7.44 5.07
CA TYR A 17 -12.87 -6.95 4.78
C TYR A 17 -13.62 -7.91 3.85
N ALA A 18 -14.94 -7.77 3.76
CA ALA A 18 -15.74 -8.61 2.86
C ALA A 18 -15.61 -8.17 1.40
N THR A 19 -15.35 -6.87 1.18
CA THR A 19 -15.31 -6.25 -0.14
C THR A 19 -14.08 -5.36 -0.32
N VAL A 20 -13.74 -5.04 -1.57
CA VAL A 20 -12.62 -4.15 -1.91
C VAL A 20 -12.97 -2.70 -1.58
N GLU A 21 -14.23 -2.32 -1.76
CA GLU A 21 -14.76 -0.99 -1.46
C GLU A 21 -14.59 -0.64 0.02
N GLU A 22 -14.75 -1.62 0.92
CA GLU A 22 -14.50 -1.45 2.35
C GLU A 22 -13.00 -1.24 2.66
N VAL A 23 -12.10 -1.88 1.91
CA VAL A 23 -10.64 -1.64 2.02
C VAL A 23 -10.33 -0.20 1.63
N ASP A 24 -10.86 0.27 0.50
CA ASP A 24 -10.64 1.63 0.02
C ASP A 24 -11.22 2.66 0.98
N ALA A 25 -12.42 2.43 1.51
CA ALA A 25 -13.02 3.27 2.54
C ALA A 25 -12.14 3.35 3.79
N ALA A 26 -11.62 2.22 4.27
CA ALA A 26 -10.68 2.18 5.40
C ALA A 26 -9.37 2.93 5.10
N MET A 27 -8.80 2.77 3.89
CA MET A 27 -7.58 3.49 3.50
C MET A 27 -7.81 5.00 3.39
N ASN A 28 -9.00 5.44 2.99
CA ASN A 28 -9.34 6.86 2.88
C ASN A 28 -9.67 7.51 4.22
N ALA A 29 -10.12 6.73 5.21
CA ALA A 29 -10.44 7.22 6.56
C ALA A 29 -9.22 7.49 7.46
N ARG A 30 -7.99 7.51 6.90
CA ARG A 30 -6.78 7.87 7.66
C ARG A 30 -6.88 9.30 8.23
N PRO A 31 -6.29 9.60 9.41
CA PRO A 31 -5.48 8.70 10.25
C PRO A 31 -6.31 7.72 11.08
N HIS A 32 -5.72 6.57 11.41
CA HIS A 32 -6.33 5.57 12.29
C HIS A 32 -5.62 5.51 13.63
N GLU A 33 -6.39 5.38 14.71
CA GLU A 33 -5.88 5.18 16.07
C GLU A 33 -6.49 3.90 16.67
N VAL A 34 -5.63 3.02 17.18
CA VAL A 34 -6.02 1.77 17.87
C VAL A 34 -5.26 1.72 19.18
N ASP A 35 -5.96 1.54 20.29
CA ASP A 35 -5.39 1.50 21.64
C ASP A 35 -4.51 2.73 21.97
N ARG A 36 -4.94 3.92 21.55
CA ARG A 36 -4.18 5.19 21.69
C ARG A 36 -2.86 5.23 20.92
N ARG A 37 -2.71 4.37 19.90
CA ARG A 37 -1.56 4.36 19.01
C ARG A 37 -2.02 4.61 17.58
N VAL A 38 -1.43 5.63 16.93
CA VAL A 38 -1.62 5.84 15.49
C VAL A 38 -1.05 4.64 14.75
N VAL A 39 -1.86 4.05 13.88
CA VAL A 39 -1.48 2.89 13.05
C VAL A 39 -1.40 3.30 11.58
N GLU A 40 -0.48 2.68 10.85
CA GLU A 40 -0.30 2.88 9.41
C GLU A 40 -0.91 1.69 8.65
N PRO A 41 -2.15 1.80 8.14
CA PRO A 41 -2.70 0.75 7.29
C PRO A 41 -1.95 0.76 5.94
N LYS A 42 -1.65 -0.44 5.45
CA LYS A 42 -1.09 -0.70 4.12
C LYS A 42 -1.93 -1.77 3.45
N GLN A 43 -2.04 -1.74 2.12
CA GLN A 43 -2.68 -2.84 1.40
C GLN A 43 -1.94 -4.14 1.69
N GLY A 44 -2.71 -5.22 1.89
CA GLY A 44 -2.15 -6.54 2.12
C GLY A 44 -1.41 -7.02 0.88
N VAL A 45 -0.17 -7.48 1.07
CA VAL A 45 0.58 -8.18 0.02
C VAL A 45 0.42 -9.69 0.20
N SER A 46 0.41 -10.42 -0.91
CA SER A 46 0.41 -11.88 -0.87
C SER A 46 1.65 -12.40 -0.13
N ARG A 47 1.59 -13.63 0.39
CA ARG A 47 2.76 -14.23 1.06
C ARG A 47 3.95 -14.36 0.12
N GLU A 48 3.69 -14.68 -1.15
CA GLU A 48 4.66 -14.70 -2.23
C GLU A 48 5.32 -13.33 -2.42
N ASP A 49 4.51 -12.30 -2.66
CA ASP A 49 5.01 -10.95 -2.91
C ASP A 49 5.74 -10.38 -1.70
N SER A 50 5.33 -10.74 -0.47
CA SER A 50 6.00 -10.29 0.76
C SER A 50 7.46 -10.73 0.86
N GLN A 51 7.87 -11.78 0.12
CA GLN A 51 9.27 -12.22 0.07
C GLN A 51 10.11 -11.36 -0.88
N ARG A 52 9.48 -10.55 -1.74
CA ARG A 52 10.19 -9.69 -2.67
C ARG A 52 10.84 -8.53 -1.89
N PRO A 53 12.12 -8.19 -2.18
CA PRO A 53 12.76 -7.05 -1.57
C PRO A 53 11.94 -5.78 -1.75
N GLY A 54 11.64 -5.09 -0.64
CA GLY A 54 10.90 -3.83 -0.64
C GLY A 54 9.37 -3.94 -0.66
N ALA A 55 8.78 -5.14 -0.70
CA ALA A 55 7.32 -5.31 -0.81
C ALA A 55 6.49 -4.72 0.35
N LEU A 56 7.11 -4.50 1.52
CA LEU A 56 6.46 -3.92 2.70
C LEU A 56 6.87 -2.46 2.97
N LEU A 57 7.72 -1.87 2.11
CA LEU A 57 8.12 -0.47 2.23
C LEU A 57 6.97 0.44 1.79
N THR A 58 6.69 1.48 2.59
CA THR A 58 5.78 2.53 2.14
C THR A 58 6.51 3.41 1.15
N VAL A 59 6.13 3.34 -0.13
CA VAL A 59 6.68 4.20 -1.18
C VAL A 59 5.55 4.98 -1.85
N LYS A 60 5.83 6.21 -2.26
CA LYS A 60 4.89 7.05 -3.04
C LYS A 60 5.10 6.90 -4.56
N LYS A 61 5.99 5.98 -4.97
CA LYS A 61 6.47 5.83 -6.35
C LYS A 61 6.16 4.43 -6.85
N ILE A 62 5.67 4.35 -8.08
CA ILE A 62 5.46 3.10 -8.81
C ILE A 62 6.51 2.99 -9.93
N PHE A 63 6.94 1.76 -10.21
CA PHE A 63 7.73 1.46 -11.40
C PHE A 63 6.79 0.94 -12.50
N ALA A 64 6.84 1.55 -13.69
CA ALA A 64 6.06 1.14 -14.85
C ALA A 64 6.98 0.51 -15.91
N GLY A 65 7.09 -0.82 -15.91
CA GLY A 65 7.83 -1.58 -16.93
C GLY A 65 6.94 -2.03 -18.09
N GLY A 66 7.56 -2.44 -19.21
CA GLY A 66 6.83 -2.98 -20.37
C GLY A 66 6.10 -1.95 -21.22
N ILE A 67 6.48 -0.67 -21.12
CA ILE A 67 5.93 0.40 -21.94
C ILE A 67 6.56 0.41 -23.34
N LYS A 68 5.80 0.81 -24.37
CA LYS A 68 6.32 0.95 -25.74
C LYS A 68 7.32 2.10 -25.82
N GLU A 69 8.27 2.03 -26.76
CA GLU A 69 9.31 3.06 -26.95
C GLU A 69 8.75 4.46 -27.24
N ASP A 70 7.56 4.56 -27.82
CA ASP A 70 6.86 5.82 -28.09
C ASP A 70 6.02 6.33 -26.90
N THR A 71 6.03 5.62 -25.76
CA THR A 71 5.31 6.03 -24.55
C THR A 71 6.03 7.19 -23.86
N LYS A 72 5.38 8.36 -23.82
CA LYS A 72 5.89 9.57 -23.18
C LYS A 72 5.32 9.74 -21.78
N GLU A 73 5.94 10.60 -20.99
CA GLU A 73 5.48 11.00 -19.65
C GLU A 73 4.00 11.37 -19.62
N ARG A 74 3.53 12.17 -20.59
CA ARG A 74 2.11 12.54 -20.71
C ARG A 74 1.17 11.33 -20.78
N HIS A 75 1.56 10.23 -21.43
CA HIS A 75 0.69 9.06 -21.54
C HIS A 75 0.51 8.37 -20.18
N LEU A 76 1.59 8.28 -19.39
CA LEU A 76 1.53 7.80 -18.00
C LEU A 76 0.81 8.83 -17.11
N GLY A 77 1.00 10.11 -17.42
CA GLY A 77 0.35 11.29 -16.88
C GLY A 77 -1.17 11.32 -17.06
N ASP A 78 -1.69 10.86 -18.17
CA ASP A 78 -3.13 10.78 -18.40
C ASP A 78 -3.68 9.49 -17.76
N TYR A 79 -2.96 8.37 -17.92
CA TYR A 79 -3.43 7.07 -17.45
C TYR A 79 -3.57 6.99 -15.91
N PHE A 80 -2.55 7.41 -15.16
CA PHE A 80 -2.59 7.30 -13.70
C PHE A 80 -3.33 8.44 -13.00
N GLU A 81 -3.91 9.41 -13.72
CA GLU A 81 -4.51 10.61 -13.11
C GLU A 81 -5.72 10.29 -12.24
N ASN A 82 -6.53 9.32 -12.67
CA ASN A 82 -7.69 8.87 -11.93
C ASN A 82 -7.36 8.12 -10.63
N ASN A 83 -6.09 7.76 -10.41
CA ASN A 83 -5.65 6.97 -9.24
C ASN A 83 -5.04 7.84 -8.12
N GLY A 84 -4.99 9.16 -8.29
CA GLY A 84 -4.54 10.08 -7.25
C GLY A 84 -3.75 11.29 -7.77
N LYS A 85 -3.50 12.25 -6.88
CA LYS A 85 -2.74 13.47 -7.20
C LYS A 85 -1.28 13.12 -7.49
N LYS A 86 -0.80 13.47 -8.69
CA LYS A 86 0.59 13.25 -9.11
C LYS A 86 1.51 14.32 -8.54
N VAL A 87 2.70 13.89 -8.13
CA VAL A 87 3.82 14.75 -7.80
C VAL A 87 4.98 14.26 -8.65
N TRP A 88 5.41 15.07 -9.62
CA TRP A 88 6.59 14.79 -10.44
C TRP A 88 7.83 15.31 -9.70
N GLU A 89 8.85 14.48 -9.54
CA GLU A 89 10.16 14.90 -9.03
C GLU A 89 10.98 15.40 -10.23
N ASN A 90 11.45 16.67 -10.15
CA ASN A 90 12.39 17.25 -11.11
C ASN A 90 13.77 16.58 -11.04
#